data_AF-A0A1Q6E4Q6-F1
#
_entry.id   AF-A0A1Q6E4Q6-F1
#
_cell.length_a   1.000
_cell.length_b   1.000
_cell.length_c   1.000
_cell.angle_alpha   90.00
_cell.angle_beta   90.00
_cell.angle_gamma   90.00
#
_symmetry.space_group_name_H-M   'P 1'
#
loop_
_entity.id
_entity.type
_entity.pdbx_description
1 polymer ?
#
loop_
_entity_poly.entity_id
_entity_poly.type
_entity_poly.pdbx_seq_one_letter_code
_entity_poly.pdbx_strand_id
1 'polypeptide(L)'
;MHMSYLLILVVTVASHVPNSSHMTGYQVAVGMLSYYEIEGVQVHRGGSDQNFFNPKDNSVTLSYDVFDGSSITATATACHEVGHACQYAMGYAPMKARGALVPVVEFATNTWFILLLVGIFLNMAGLVTLAIVFYAFAVLFQIVTLPVEFNASRRALSYMAETGIPGGEQAGAWNVLRACAFTYVAAALVSILQLLYYLSAFNNED
;
A
#
# COMPACT_ATOMS: atom_id res chain seq x y z
N MET A 1 15.34 8.45 5.94
CA MET A 1 14.98 7.84 4.65
C MET A 1 13.47 7.58 4.72
N HIS A 2 12.66 8.46 4.13
CA HIS A 2 11.21 8.49 4.34
C HIS A 2 10.54 7.18 3.89
N MET A 3 9.67 6.64 4.74
CA MET A 3 8.91 5.40 4.55
C MET A 3 7.87 5.46 3.41
N SER A 4 7.95 6.49 2.56
CA SER A 4 7.31 6.55 1.25
C SER A 4 7.79 5.41 0.35
N TYR A 5 9.04 4.95 0.48
CA TYR A 5 9.61 3.97 -0.46
C TYR A 5 9.10 2.53 -0.31
N LEU A 6 8.58 2.13 0.86
CA LEU A 6 8.04 0.76 1.01
C LEU A 6 6.60 0.60 0.51
N LEU A 7 5.90 1.72 0.23
CA LEU A 7 4.56 1.72 -0.36
C LEU A 7 4.56 2.03 -1.88
N ILE A 8 5.70 2.44 -2.45
CA ILE A 8 5.76 2.97 -3.83
C ILE A 8 6.05 1.89 -4.89
N LEU A 9 6.48 0.68 -4.53
CA LEU A 9 6.81 -0.34 -5.53
C LEU A 9 5.60 -1.23 -5.86
N VAL A 10 4.75 -0.75 -6.77
CA VAL A 10 4.26 -1.41 -8.01
C VAL A 10 3.08 -0.58 -8.53
N VAL A 11 3.39 0.59 -9.11
CA VAL A 11 2.48 1.30 -10.02
C VAL A 11 3.27 1.66 -11.27
N THR A 12 3.76 0.65 -11.99
CA THR A 12 4.38 0.85 -13.31
C THR A 12 3.81 -0.10 -14.36
N VAL A 13 2.61 -0.65 -14.12
CA VAL A 13 1.79 -1.18 -15.22
C VAL A 13 0.78 -0.10 -15.59
N ALA A 14 1.29 1.03 -16.08
CA ALA A 14 0.47 2.06 -16.69
C ALA A 14 -0.01 1.56 -18.06
N SER A 15 -1.24 1.03 -18.09
CA SER A 15 -1.93 0.88 -19.36
C SER A 15 -2.57 2.22 -19.72
N HIS A 16 -2.09 2.85 -20.79
CA HIS A 16 -2.63 4.11 -21.33
C HIS A 16 -3.95 3.91 -22.09
N VAL A 17 -4.71 2.86 -21.75
CA VAL A 17 -6.02 2.65 -22.36
C VAL A 17 -6.92 3.78 -21.88
N PRO A 18 -7.43 4.65 -22.78
CA PRO A 18 -8.32 5.74 -22.40
C PRO A 18 -9.56 5.17 -21.72
N ASN A 19 -10.07 5.87 -20.70
CA ASN A 19 -11.40 5.56 -20.19
C ASN A 19 -12.45 6.17 -21.14
N SER A 20 -13.61 5.52 -21.25
CA SER A 20 -14.72 6.01 -22.08
C SER A 20 -15.45 7.21 -21.48
N SER A 21 -15.31 7.43 -20.18
CA SER A 21 -15.92 8.57 -19.49
C SER A 21 -15.17 9.89 -19.71
N HIS A 22 -13.93 9.83 -20.24
CA HIS A 22 -13.01 10.96 -20.36
C HIS A 22 -12.75 11.72 -19.05
N MET A 23 -13.11 11.12 -17.90
CA MET A 23 -12.90 11.73 -16.60
C MET A 23 -11.44 11.60 -16.19
N THR A 24 -10.88 12.66 -15.63
CA THR A 24 -9.53 12.62 -15.05
C THR A 24 -9.54 11.90 -13.70
N GLY A 25 -8.38 11.40 -13.25
CA GLY A 25 -8.25 10.81 -11.92
C GLY A 25 -8.71 11.75 -10.80
N TYR A 26 -8.48 13.06 -10.93
CA TYR A 26 -9.04 14.06 -9.99
C TYR A 26 -10.58 14.03 -9.94
N GLN A 27 -11.24 14.06 -11.10
CA GLN A 27 -12.70 14.05 -11.17
C GLN A 27 -13.29 12.75 -10.61
N VAL A 28 -12.64 11.63 -10.91
CA VAL A 28 -12.99 10.31 -10.38
C VAL A 28 -12.84 10.28 -8.86
N ALA A 29 -11.74 10.81 -8.32
CA ALA A 29 -11.49 10.85 -6.88
C ALA A 29 -12.56 11.68 -6.14
N VAL A 30 -12.85 12.88 -6.63
CA VAL A 30 -13.90 13.75 -6.06
C VAL A 30 -15.28 13.10 -6.15
N GLY A 31 -15.57 12.43 -7.27
CA GLY A 31 -16.81 11.68 -7.45
C GLY A 31 -16.94 10.52 -6.45
N MET A 32 -15.87 9.77 -6.22
CA MET A 32 -15.87 8.64 -5.28
C MET A 32 -16.00 9.11 -3.83
N LEU A 33 -15.31 10.19 -3.45
CA LEU A 33 -15.49 10.82 -2.14
C LEU A 33 -16.94 11.22 -1.91
N SER A 34 -17.56 11.85 -2.91
CA SER A 34 -18.98 12.25 -2.86
C SER A 34 -19.92 11.04 -2.77
N TYR A 35 -19.66 9.98 -3.53
CA TYR A 35 -20.45 8.76 -3.54
C TYR A 35 -20.44 8.02 -2.19
N TYR A 36 -19.30 8.01 -1.48
CA TYR A 36 -19.19 7.42 -0.14
C TYR A 36 -19.50 8.40 0.99
N GLU A 37 -20.02 9.60 0.69
CA GLU A 37 -20.34 10.65 1.66
C GLU A 37 -19.14 11.02 2.56
N ILE A 38 -17.93 11.02 1.97
CA ILE A 38 -16.69 11.37 2.67
C ILE A 38 -16.37 12.84 2.45
N GLU A 39 -16.44 13.61 3.54
CA GLU A 39 -16.15 15.04 3.56
C GLU A 39 -14.75 15.36 4.11
N GLY A 40 -14.28 16.58 3.83
CA GLY A 40 -13.04 17.12 4.42
C GLY A 40 -11.75 16.50 3.89
N VAL A 41 -11.81 15.68 2.82
CA VAL A 41 -10.62 15.12 2.15
C VAL A 41 -10.24 16.00 0.97
N GLN A 42 -9.03 16.53 0.99
CA GLN A 42 -8.50 17.32 -0.13
C GLN A 42 -7.80 16.42 -1.15
N VAL A 43 -7.98 16.68 -2.45
CA VAL A 43 -7.27 15.97 -3.52
C VAL A 43 -6.21 16.89 -4.12
N HIS A 44 -4.94 16.52 -3.98
CA HIS A 44 -3.79 17.29 -4.42
C HIS A 44 -3.10 16.66 -5.62
N ARG A 45 -2.52 17.52 -6.45
CA ARG A 45 -1.61 17.12 -7.53
C ARG A 45 -0.19 17.04 -6.99
N GLY A 46 0.36 15.84 -6.98
CA GLY A 46 1.72 15.51 -6.55
C GLY A 46 2.74 15.47 -7.69
N GLY A 47 3.96 15.12 -7.32
CA GLY A 47 5.06 14.83 -8.23
C GLY A 47 4.95 13.46 -8.90
N SER A 48 5.99 13.08 -9.65
CA SER A 48 6.09 11.73 -10.25
C SER A 48 5.96 10.65 -9.18
N ASP A 49 5.16 9.62 -9.46
CA ASP A 49 5.00 8.43 -8.61
C ASP A 49 4.43 8.70 -7.21
N GLN A 50 3.86 9.89 -6.99
CA GLN A 50 3.22 10.26 -5.73
C GLN A 50 1.72 9.96 -5.76
N ASN A 51 1.34 8.73 -5.43
CA ASN A 51 -0.04 8.32 -5.24
C ASN A 51 -0.21 7.77 -3.83
N PHE A 52 -0.86 8.53 -2.94
CA PHE A 52 -1.08 8.11 -1.56
C PHE A 52 -2.20 8.91 -0.87
N PHE A 53 -2.91 8.26 0.04
CA PHE A 53 -3.68 8.92 1.09
C PHE A 53 -2.82 9.19 2.34
N ASN A 54 -2.90 10.41 2.87
CA ASN A 54 -2.24 10.82 4.11
C ASN A 54 -3.27 11.07 5.23
N PRO A 55 -3.30 10.24 6.29
CA PRO A 55 -4.22 10.42 7.41
C PRO A 55 -3.89 11.61 8.32
N LYS A 56 -2.69 12.20 8.22
CA LYS A 56 -2.27 13.32 9.09
C LYS A 56 -2.91 14.65 8.71
N ASP A 57 -3.02 14.90 7.41
CA ASP A 57 -3.65 16.10 6.84
C ASP A 57 -4.99 15.79 6.16
N ASN A 58 -5.42 14.51 6.22
CA ASN A 58 -6.64 14.01 5.60
C ASN A 58 -6.71 14.37 4.11
N SER A 59 -5.65 14.04 3.35
CA SER A 59 -5.56 14.36 1.92
C SER A 59 -5.22 13.15 1.06
N VAL A 60 -5.65 13.18 -0.19
CA VAL A 60 -5.25 12.27 -1.25
C VAL A 60 -4.31 13.02 -2.18
N THR A 61 -3.08 12.53 -2.35
CA THR A 61 -2.15 13.05 -3.35
C THR A 61 -2.11 12.08 -4.53
N LEU A 62 -2.30 12.59 -5.73
CA LEU A 62 -2.20 11.83 -6.98
C LEU A 62 -1.07 12.40 -7.84
N SER A 63 -0.29 11.54 -8.48
CA SER A 63 0.79 11.96 -9.36
C SER A 63 0.21 12.71 -10.56
N TYR A 64 0.98 13.60 -11.19
CA TYR A 64 0.44 14.43 -12.26
C TYR A 64 -0.19 13.63 -13.41
N ASP A 65 0.36 12.45 -13.72
CA ASP A 65 -0.13 11.52 -14.73
C ASP A 65 -1.45 10.85 -14.35
N VAL A 66 -1.72 10.66 -13.05
CA VAL A 66 -2.98 10.15 -12.54
C VAL A 66 -4.00 11.29 -12.37
N PHE A 67 -3.57 12.41 -11.79
CA PHE A 67 -4.41 13.56 -11.50
C PHE A 67 -5.05 14.14 -12.78
N ASP A 68 -4.24 14.39 -13.81
CA ASP A 68 -4.67 14.94 -15.09
C ASP A 68 -5.07 13.84 -16.11
N GLY A 69 -4.70 12.59 -15.85
CA GLY A 69 -4.90 11.48 -16.79
C GLY A 69 -6.30 10.91 -16.79
N SER A 70 -6.79 10.56 -17.99
CA SER A 70 -8.11 9.94 -18.22
C SER A 70 -7.96 8.50 -18.74
N SER A 71 -7.15 7.69 -18.07
CA SER A 71 -6.94 6.27 -18.40
C SER A 71 -7.60 5.34 -17.38
N ILE A 72 -7.77 4.07 -17.74
CA ILE A 72 -8.23 3.04 -16.81
C ILE A 72 -7.30 2.96 -15.60
N THR A 73 -5.99 3.04 -15.82
CA THR A 73 -4.99 3.01 -14.73
C THR A 73 -5.13 4.23 -13.83
N ALA A 74 -5.26 5.44 -14.39
CA ALA A 74 -5.44 6.66 -13.61
C ALA A 74 -6.74 6.62 -12.77
N THR A 75 -7.82 6.12 -13.37
CA THR A 75 -9.10 5.90 -12.68
C THR A 75 -8.94 4.92 -11.52
N ALA A 76 -8.32 3.77 -11.77
CA ALA A 76 -8.12 2.72 -10.76
C ALA A 76 -7.24 3.19 -9.60
N THR A 77 -6.12 3.88 -9.89
CA THR A 77 -5.22 4.44 -8.87
C THR A 77 -5.93 5.50 -8.04
N ALA A 78 -6.62 6.45 -8.67
CA ALA A 78 -7.37 7.47 -7.95
C ALA A 78 -8.44 6.86 -7.02
N CYS A 79 -9.20 5.88 -7.52
CA CYS A 79 -10.19 5.16 -6.71
C CYS A 79 -9.55 4.37 -5.56
N HIS A 80 -8.38 3.77 -5.76
CA HIS A 80 -7.66 3.03 -4.70
C HIS A 80 -7.26 3.95 -3.55
N GLU A 81 -6.68 5.11 -3.86
CA GLU A 81 -6.27 6.10 -2.85
C GLU A 81 -7.47 6.69 -2.11
N VAL A 82 -8.58 6.96 -2.80
CA VAL A 82 -9.84 7.34 -2.15
C VAL A 82 -10.39 6.19 -1.30
N GLY A 83 -10.18 4.93 -1.70
CA GLY A 83 -10.48 3.76 -0.89
C GLY A 83 -9.81 3.80 0.49
N HIS A 84 -8.56 4.26 0.58
CA HIS A 84 -7.87 4.50 1.85
C HIS A 84 -8.47 5.65 2.66
N ALA A 85 -8.87 6.74 2.00
CA ALA A 85 -9.59 7.84 2.65
C ALA A 85 -10.91 7.35 3.26
N CYS A 86 -11.69 6.54 2.53
CA CYS A 86 -12.92 5.92 3.04
C CYS A 86 -12.65 5.00 4.24
N GLN A 87 -11.59 4.19 4.19
CA GLN A 87 -11.20 3.33 5.32
C GLN A 87 -10.88 4.14 6.58
N TYR A 88 -10.17 5.24 6.41
CA TYR A 88 -9.81 6.13 7.51
C TYR A 88 -11.05 6.79 8.11
N ALA A 89 -11.89 7.41 7.27
CA ALA A 89 -13.13 8.07 7.70
C ALA A 89 -14.12 7.11 8.39
N MET A 90 -14.25 5.88 7.89
CA MET A 90 -15.13 4.84 8.47
C MET A 90 -14.50 4.11 9.67
N GLY A 91 -13.26 4.46 10.05
CA GLY A 91 -12.59 3.86 11.19
C GLY A 91 -12.25 2.38 11.04
N TYR A 92 -11.94 1.92 9.82
CA TYR A 92 -11.63 0.52 9.50
C TYR A 92 -10.50 -0.02 10.38
N ALA A 93 -10.78 -1.08 11.15
CA ALA A 93 -9.87 -1.56 12.19
C ALA A 93 -8.45 -1.93 11.68
N PRO A 94 -8.27 -2.64 10.54
CA PRO A 94 -6.94 -2.89 9.99
C PRO A 94 -6.16 -1.62 9.64
N MET A 95 -6.83 -0.56 9.17
CA MET A 95 -6.19 0.73 8.90
C MET A 95 -5.65 1.36 10.19
N LYS A 96 -6.40 1.27 11.29
CA LYS A 96 -5.95 1.74 12.62
C LYS A 96 -4.76 0.93 13.14
N ALA A 97 -4.83 -0.40 13.01
CA ALA A 97 -3.75 -1.30 13.41
C ALA A 97 -2.46 -1.02 12.62
N ARG A 98 -2.56 -0.86 11.29
CA ARG A 98 -1.45 -0.45 10.42
C ARG A 98 -0.84 0.86 10.93
N GLY A 99 -1.67 1.89 11.15
CA GLY A 99 -1.21 3.19 11.64
C GLY A 99 -0.48 3.13 12.98
N ALA A 100 -0.93 2.29 13.91
CA ALA A 100 -0.28 2.12 15.21
C ALA A 100 1.08 1.40 15.12
N LEU A 101 1.28 0.53 14.13
CA LEU A 101 2.52 -0.22 13.93
C LEU A 101 3.62 0.59 13.23
N VAL A 102 3.25 1.61 12.45
CA VAL A 102 4.17 2.49 11.70
C VAL A 102 5.44 2.89 12.49
N PRO A 103 5.36 3.50 13.69
CA PRO A 103 6.56 3.94 14.41
C PRO A 103 7.46 2.77 14.86
N VAL A 104 6.85 1.66 15.26
CA VAL A 104 7.59 0.46 15.69
C VAL A 104 8.36 -0.14 14.51
N VAL A 105 7.69 -0.22 13.36
CA VAL A 105 8.24 -0.81 12.13
C VAL A 105 9.31 0.09 11.52
N GLU A 106 9.15 1.41 11.57
CA GLU A 106 10.18 2.35 11.12
C GLU A 106 11.46 2.18 11.94
N PHE A 107 11.34 2.07 13.26
CA PHE A 107 12.47 1.80 14.13
C PHE A 107 13.10 0.42 13.85
N ALA A 108 12.27 -0.62 13.78
CA ALA A 108 12.73 -2.00 13.57
C ALA A 108 13.43 -2.17 12.22
N THR A 109 12.85 -1.63 11.13
CA THR A 109 13.35 -1.75 9.75
C THR A 109 14.69 -1.03 9.55
N ASN A 110 14.91 0.08 10.25
CA ASN A 110 16.20 0.80 10.20
C ASN A 110 17.29 0.12 11.05
N THR A 111 16.91 -0.65 12.06
CA THR A 111 17.84 -1.15 13.08
C THR A 111 18.20 -2.62 12.91
N TRP A 112 17.28 -3.47 12.41
CA TRP A 112 17.47 -4.92 12.36
C TRP A 112 18.73 -5.34 11.59
N PHE A 113 18.99 -4.71 10.44
CA PHE A 113 20.14 -5.06 9.60
C PHE A 113 21.47 -4.74 10.29
N ILE A 114 21.54 -3.61 11.01
CA ILE A 114 22.73 -3.22 11.79
C ILE A 114 22.94 -4.23 12.93
N LEU A 115 21.88 -4.58 13.65
CA LEU A 115 21.95 -5.58 14.73
C LEU A 115 22.38 -6.94 14.21
N LEU A 116 21.88 -7.36 13.04
CA LEU A 116 22.24 -8.63 12.42
C LEU A 116 23.73 -8.66 12.09
N LEU A 117 24.23 -7.64 11.39
CA LEU A 117 25.64 -7.57 11.01
C LEU A 117 26.55 -7.52 12.23
N VAL A 118 26.28 -6.64 13.19
CA VAL A 118 27.09 -6.53 14.41
C VAL A 118 27.05 -7.84 15.20
N GLY A 119 25.88 -8.48 15.30
CA GLY A 119 25.73 -9.78 15.94
C GLY A 119 26.59 -10.87 15.30
N ILE A 120 26.61 -10.93 13.96
CA ILE A 120 27.45 -11.89 13.22
C ILE A 120 28.94 -11.57 13.41
N PHE A 121 29.35 -10.31 13.21
CA PHE A 121 30.76 -9.91 13.29
C PHE A 121 31.37 -10.06 14.68
N LEU A 122 30.59 -9.77 15.72
CA LEU A 122 31.02 -9.92 17.12
C LEU A 122 30.72 -11.32 17.69
N ASN A 123 30.15 -12.22 16.87
CA ASN A 123 29.71 -13.55 17.29
C ASN A 123 28.79 -13.53 18.53
N MET A 124 27.90 -12.51 18.59
CA MET A 124 26.98 -12.29 19.70
C MET A 124 25.58 -12.81 19.33
N ALA A 125 25.28 -14.05 19.72
CA ALA A 125 23.99 -14.70 19.46
C ALA A 125 22.79 -13.83 19.88
N GLY A 126 22.87 -13.15 21.03
CA GLY A 126 21.79 -12.28 21.51
C GLY A 126 21.45 -11.10 20.59
N LEU A 127 22.43 -10.53 19.87
CA LEU A 127 22.19 -9.47 18.90
C LEU A 127 21.54 -10.00 17.62
N VAL A 128 21.90 -11.22 17.21
CA VAL A 128 21.27 -11.92 16.08
C VAL A 128 19.80 -12.21 16.40
N THR A 129 19.50 -12.74 17.60
CA THR A 129 18.11 -12.97 18.04
C THR A 129 17.31 -11.67 18.05
N LEU A 130 17.88 -10.58 18.57
CA LEU A 130 17.22 -9.28 18.60
C LEU A 130 16.93 -8.75 17.18
N ALA A 131 17.86 -8.95 16.24
CA ALA A 131 17.66 -8.62 14.83
C ALA A 131 16.50 -9.40 14.20
N ILE A 132 16.40 -10.71 14.49
CA ILE A 132 15.30 -11.57 14.01
C ILE A 132 13.96 -11.08 14.56
N VAL A 133 13.89 -10.71 15.84
CA VAL A 133 12.69 -10.13 16.45
C VAL A 133 12.28 -8.83 15.75
N PHE A 134 13.25 -7.96 15.43
CA PHE A 134 12.96 -6.71 14.73
C PHE A 134 12.49 -6.98 13.29
N TYR A 135 13.08 -7.96 12.60
CA TYR A 135 12.63 -8.40 11.30
C TYR A 135 11.19 -8.97 11.33
N ALA A 136 10.82 -9.69 12.40
CA ALA A 136 9.47 -10.21 12.58
C ALA A 136 8.41 -9.08 12.67
N PHE A 137 8.74 -7.91 13.22
CA PHE A 137 7.84 -6.74 13.17
C PHE A 137 7.61 -6.23 11.75
N ALA A 138 8.62 -6.26 10.88
CA ALA A 138 8.46 -5.90 9.47
C ALA A 138 7.53 -6.89 8.74
N VAL A 139 7.67 -8.19 9.02
CA VAL A 139 6.77 -9.24 8.49
C VAL A 139 5.34 -9.03 8.99
N LEU A 140 5.16 -8.77 10.28
CA LEU A 140 3.85 -8.49 10.87
C LEU A 140 3.17 -7.30 10.20
N PHE A 141 3.93 -6.23 9.92
CA PHE A 141 3.41 -5.05 9.26
C PHE A 141 2.90 -5.34 7.85
N GLN A 142 3.63 -6.15 7.07
CA GLN A 142 3.19 -6.58 5.75
C GLN A 142 1.86 -7.34 5.84
N ILE A 143 1.74 -8.28 6.79
CA ILE A 143 0.51 -9.05 7.01
C ILE A 143 -0.67 -8.14 7.37
N VAL A 144 -0.48 -7.19 8.29
CA VAL A 144 -1.53 -6.25 8.71
C VAL A 144 -1.92 -5.28 7.59
N THR A 145 -0.99 -4.97 6.68
CA THR A 145 -1.23 -4.08 5.54
C THR A 145 -2.06 -4.75 4.45
N LEU A 146 -1.93 -6.06 4.24
CA LEU A 146 -2.66 -6.79 3.18
C LEU A 146 -4.19 -6.58 3.21
N PRO A 147 -4.91 -6.74 4.35
CA PRO A 147 -6.34 -6.45 4.42
C PRO A 147 -6.71 -5.01 4.04
N VAL A 148 -5.83 -4.04 4.32
CA VAL A 148 -6.04 -2.62 3.99
C VAL A 148 -6.02 -2.45 2.48
N GLU A 149 -5.01 -2.97 1.79
CA GLU A 149 -4.88 -2.88 0.33
C GLU A 149 -6.03 -3.58 -0.41
N PHE A 150 -6.39 -4.80 0.03
CA PHE A 150 -7.50 -5.54 -0.58
C PHE A 150 -8.85 -4.83 -0.40
N ASN A 151 -9.09 -4.26 0.78
CA ASN A 151 -10.34 -3.55 1.03
C ASN A 151 -10.43 -2.22 0.27
N ALA A 152 -9.32 -1.50 0.09
CA ALA A 152 -9.26 -0.29 -0.73
C ALA A 152 -9.57 -0.62 -2.21
N SER A 153 -8.89 -1.64 -2.76
CA SER A 153 -9.15 -2.15 -4.10
C SER A 153 -10.61 -2.56 -4.30
N ARG A 154 -11.21 -3.24 -3.31
CA ARG A 154 -12.61 -3.67 -3.37
C ARG A 154 -13.57 -2.47 -3.44
N ARG A 155 -13.33 -1.42 -2.65
CA ARG A 155 -14.16 -0.19 -2.67
C ARG A 155 -14.03 0.56 -4.00
N ALA A 156 -12.81 0.63 -4.52
CA ALA A 156 -12.54 1.21 -5.84
C ALA A 156 -13.36 0.49 -6.93
N LEU A 157 -13.33 -0.84 -6.93
CA LEU A 157 -14.08 -1.66 -7.87
C LEU A 157 -15.59 -1.52 -7.73
N SER A 158 -16.11 -1.50 -6.50
CA SER A 158 -17.54 -1.27 -6.25
C SER A 158 -18.00 0.07 -6.81
N TYR A 159 -17.24 1.14 -6.59
CA TYR A 159 -17.55 2.46 -7.14
C TYR A 159 -17.54 2.46 -8.68
N MET A 160 -16.47 1.94 -9.30
CA MET A 160 -16.37 1.86 -10.76
C MET A 160 -17.50 1.04 -11.41
N ALA A 161 -17.99 0.01 -10.70
CA ALA A 161 -19.11 -0.81 -11.14
C ALA A 161 -20.44 -0.04 -11.17
N GLU A 162 -20.64 0.86 -10.20
CA GLU A 162 -21.89 1.62 -10.05
C GLU A 162 -21.95 2.91 -10.86
N THR A 163 -20.80 3.53 -11.16
CA THR A 163 -20.77 4.78 -11.95
C THR A 163 -20.82 4.61 -13.46
N GLY A 164 -21.15 3.41 -13.97
CA GLY A 164 -21.40 3.18 -15.39
C GLY A 164 -20.15 3.13 -16.27
N ILE A 165 -18.96 2.91 -15.70
CA ILE A 165 -17.75 2.60 -16.49
C ILE A 165 -18.00 1.28 -17.23
N PRO A 166 -17.78 1.17 -18.56
CA PRO A 166 -18.07 -0.04 -19.32
C PRO A 166 -17.38 -1.28 -18.75
N GLY A 167 -18.06 -2.44 -18.80
CA GLY A 167 -17.56 -3.68 -18.18
C GLY A 167 -16.17 -4.14 -18.64
N GLY A 168 -15.76 -3.81 -19.88
CA GLY A 168 -14.41 -4.08 -20.37
C GLY A 168 -13.33 -3.27 -19.65
N GLU A 169 -13.63 -2.01 -19.30
CA GLU A 169 -12.73 -1.14 -18.55
C GLU A 169 -12.67 -1.54 -17.07
N GLN A 170 -13.81 -1.98 -16.50
CA GLN A 170 -13.85 -2.55 -15.16
C GLN A 170 -12.95 -3.78 -15.02
N ALA A 171 -12.97 -4.68 -16.02
CA ALA A 171 -12.10 -5.86 -16.03
C ALA A 171 -10.61 -5.47 -16.13
N GLY A 172 -10.29 -4.45 -16.94
CA GLY A 172 -8.94 -3.88 -17.01
C GLY A 172 -8.47 -3.32 -15.66
N ALA A 173 -9.29 -2.48 -15.03
CA ALA A 173 -9.01 -1.91 -13.71
C ALA A 173 -8.84 -3.01 -12.64
N TRP A 174 -9.69 -4.03 -12.65
CA TRP A 174 -9.58 -5.18 -11.75
C TRP A 174 -8.27 -5.94 -11.92
N ASN A 175 -7.82 -6.15 -13.15
CA ASN A 175 -6.55 -6.82 -13.41
C ASN A 175 -5.36 -6.00 -12.89
N VAL A 176 -5.38 -4.67 -13.07
CA VAL A 176 -4.33 -3.78 -12.55
C VAL A 176 -4.29 -3.81 -11.02
N LEU A 177 -5.44 -3.61 -10.37
CA LEU A 177 -5.53 -3.63 -8.90
C LEU A 177 -5.13 -4.99 -8.32
N ARG A 178 -5.55 -6.09 -8.95
CA ARG A 178 -5.20 -7.45 -8.50
C ARG A 178 -3.72 -7.76 -8.70
N ALA A 179 -3.12 -7.34 -9.82
CA ALA A 179 -1.69 -7.49 -10.05
C ALA A 179 -0.88 -6.77 -8.97
N CYS A 180 -1.27 -5.53 -8.62
CA CYS A 180 -0.65 -4.79 -7.52
C CYS A 180 -0.85 -5.49 -6.17
N ALA A 181 -2.04 -5.99 -5.87
CA ALA A 181 -2.27 -6.71 -4.62
C ALA A 181 -1.42 -7.99 -4.50
N PHE A 182 -1.19 -8.70 -5.62
CA PHE A 182 -0.33 -9.89 -5.63
C PHE A 182 1.15 -9.60 -5.38
N THR A 183 1.66 -8.41 -5.71
CA THR A 183 3.06 -8.06 -5.39
C THR A 183 3.26 -7.90 -3.89
N TYR A 184 2.27 -7.33 -3.17
CA TYR A 184 2.27 -7.30 -1.71
C TYR A 184 2.23 -8.70 -1.11
N VAL A 185 1.39 -9.60 -1.67
CA VAL A 185 1.33 -11.00 -1.21
C VAL A 185 2.67 -11.71 -1.43
N ALA A 186 3.30 -11.52 -2.59
CA ALA A 186 4.60 -12.11 -2.87
C ALA A 186 5.69 -11.58 -1.93
N ALA A 187 5.72 -10.26 -1.68
CA ALA A 187 6.67 -9.65 -0.75
C ALA A 187 6.48 -10.17 0.70
N ALA A 188 5.22 -10.32 1.13
CA ALA A 188 4.88 -10.92 2.42
C ALA A 188 5.37 -12.37 2.50
N LEU A 189 5.11 -13.17 1.47
CA LEU A 189 5.54 -14.57 1.42
C LEU A 189 7.06 -14.71 1.49
N VAL A 190 7.79 -13.93 0.69
CA VAL A 190 9.27 -13.93 0.71
C VAL A 190 9.78 -13.57 2.10
N SER A 191 9.20 -12.55 2.73
CA SER A 191 9.66 -12.11 4.06
C SER A 191 9.35 -13.14 5.15
N ILE A 192 8.21 -13.85 5.05
CA ILE A 192 7.87 -14.97 5.93
C ILE A 192 8.86 -16.13 5.74
N LEU A 193 9.14 -16.53 4.50
CA LEU A 193 10.09 -17.60 4.21
C LEU A 193 11.49 -17.25 4.73
N GLN A 194 11.92 -16.01 4.57
CA GLN A 194 13.18 -15.52 5.11
C GLN A 194 13.22 -15.58 6.65
N LEU A 195 12.12 -15.20 7.31
CA LEU A 195 12.02 -15.28 8.77
C LEU A 195 12.11 -16.74 9.25
N LEU A 196 11.40 -17.67 8.58
CA LEU A 196 11.48 -19.10 8.88
C LEU A 196 12.89 -19.66 8.65
N TYR A 197 13.57 -19.21 7.60
CA TYR A 197 14.96 -19.56 7.35
C TYR A 197 15.88 -19.11 8.51
N TYR A 198 15.77 -17.87 8.97
CA TYR A 198 16.58 -17.38 10.08
C TYR A 198 16.30 -18.10 11.39
N LEU A 199 15.03 -18.42 11.68
CA LEU A 199 14.66 -19.20 12.86
C LEU A 199 15.21 -20.64 12.81
N SER A 200 15.17 -21.27 11.63
CA SER A 200 15.73 -22.61 11.41
C SER A 200 17.26 -22.62 11.53
N ALA A 201 17.94 -21.65 10.91
CA ALA A 201 19.39 -21.54 10.96
C ALA A 201 19.89 -21.35 12.40
N PHE A 202 19.23 -20.49 13.18
CA PHE A 202 19.58 -20.25 14.59
C PHE A 202 19.38 -21.50 15.46
N ASN A 203 18.29 -22.24 15.28
CA ASN A 203 18.02 -23.46 16.04
C ASN A 203 18.99 -24.64 15.74
N ASN A 204 19.75 -24.58 14.65
CA ASN A 204 20.73 -25.62 14.29
C ASN A 204 22.14 -25.32 14.82
N GLU A 205 22.37 -24.14 15.43
CA GLU A 205 23.66 -23.75 16.03
C GLU A 205 23.71 -23.94 17.57
N ASP A 206 22.60 -24.37 18.18
CA ASP A 206 22.48 -24.85 19.58
C ASP A 206 22.63 -26.39 19.65
#